data_AF-A0A7S2MI96-F1
#
_entry.id   AF-A0A7S2MI96-F1
#
_cell.length_a   1.000
_cell.length_b   1.000
_cell.length_c   1.000
_cell.angle_alpha   90.00
_cell.angle_beta   90.00
_cell.angle_gamma   90.00
#
_symmetry.space_group_name_H-M   'P 1'
#
loop_
_entity.id
_entity.type
_entity.pdbx_description
1 polymer ?
#
loop_
_entity_poly.entity_id
_entity_poly.type
_entity_poly.pdbx_seq_one_letter_code
_entity_poly.pdbx_strand_id
1 'polypeptide(L)'
;MSAEDYNLACILTFPQYQKCGYGKFIISLSYELSKREKKAGSPEKPLSDLGKISYRSYWTHTLLVLLSEQSGKENVGIREISVMTGIKTEDIISTLQSLNMIKCWKGQHAVFVQQDIIQDYLKQKKRVRLCNGDCLTWEPHSMRKKNAEAS
;
A
#
# COMPACT_ATOMS: atom_id res chain seq x y z
N MET A 1 6.12 -1.91 15.31
CA MET A 1 5.99 -0.59 14.65
C MET A 1 6.45 0.50 15.60
N SER A 2 7.02 1.58 15.06
CA SER A 2 7.41 2.79 15.82
C SER A 2 6.19 3.48 16.44
N ALA A 3 6.42 4.45 17.33
CA ALA A 3 5.35 5.26 17.94
C ALA A 3 4.50 6.02 16.90
N GLU A 4 5.06 6.30 15.72
CA GLU A 4 4.39 7.00 14.62
C GLU A 4 3.79 6.05 13.57
N ASP A 5 3.71 4.74 13.88
CA ASP A 5 3.21 3.70 12.97
C ASP A 5 3.94 3.67 11.61
N TYR A 6 5.27 3.81 11.64
CA TYR A 6 6.09 3.56 10.46
C TYR A 6 6.36 2.08 10.28
N ASN A 7 6.12 1.58 9.07
CA ASN A 7 6.39 0.20 8.69
C ASN A 7 7.73 0.01 7.96
N LEU A 8 8.37 1.11 7.55
CA LEU A 8 9.69 1.09 6.94
C LEU A 8 10.47 2.35 7.33
N ALA A 9 11.64 2.17 7.94
CA ALA A 9 12.54 3.25 8.33
C ALA A 9 13.43 3.69 7.15
N CYS A 10 14.28 2.78 6.68
CA CYS A 10 15.15 3.01 5.53
C CYS A 10 15.02 1.88 4.50
N ILE A 11 15.08 2.27 3.22
CA ILE A 11 15.09 1.34 2.10
C ILE A 11 16.21 1.73 1.13
N LEU A 12 16.94 0.73 0.67
CA LEU A 12 17.99 0.88 -0.33
C LEU A 12 17.83 -0.22 -1.37
N THR A 13 17.97 0.15 -2.65
CA THR A 13 18.30 -0.79 -3.71
C THR A 13 19.68 -0.40 -4.22
N PHE A 14 20.61 -1.36 -4.21
CA PHE A 14 21.98 -1.11 -4.69
C PHE A 14 21.95 -0.56 -6.13
N PRO A 15 22.84 0.39 -6.49
CA PRO A 15 22.81 1.08 -7.78
C PRO A 15 22.68 0.15 -9.00
N GLN A 16 23.44 -0.95 -9.03
CA GLN A 16 23.43 -1.94 -10.11
C GLN A 16 22.11 -2.71 -10.26
N TYR A 17 21.21 -2.62 -9.29
CA TYR A 17 19.90 -3.29 -9.27
C TYR A 17 18.73 -2.29 -9.26
N GLN A 18 18.99 -0.99 -9.39
CA GLN A 18 17.93 0.01 -9.51
C GLN A 18 17.15 -0.17 -10.81
N LYS A 19 15.89 0.29 -10.82
CA LYS A 19 14.95 0.17 -11.96
C LYS A 19 14.61 -1.29 -12.38
N CYS A 20 15.09 -2.31 -11.66
CA CYS A 20 14.72 -3.72 -11.88
C CYS A 20 13.43 -4.16 -11.15
N GLY A 21 12.79 -3.25 -10.40
CA GLY A 21 11.55 -3.52 -9.65
C GLY A 21 11.75 -3.93 -8.19
N TYR A 22 12.99 -4.10 -7.71
CA TYR A 22 13.27 -4.53 -6.33
C TYR A 22 12.82 -3.52 -5.27
N GLY A 23 12.94 -2.22 -5.52
CA GLY A 23 12.45 -1.20 -4.58
C GLY A 23 10.95 -1.35 -4.33
N LYS A 24 10.16 -1.57 -5.39
CA LYS A 24 8.71 -1.81 -5.26
C LYS A 24 8.40 -3.13 -4.57
N PHE A 25 9.19 -4.18 -4.83
CA PHE A 25 9.06 -5.46 -4.13
C PHE A 25 9.27 -5.29 -2.61
N ILE A 26 10.33 -4.60 -2.18
CA ILE A 26 10.62 -4.37 -0.76
C ILE A 26 9.51 -3.55 -0.11
N ILE A 27 9.01 -2.51 -0.78
CA ILE A 27 7.85 -1.74 -0.30
C ILE A 27 6.62 -2.64 -0.15
N SER A 28 6.34 -3.51 -1.13
CA SER A 28 5.18 -4.42 -1.02
C SER A 28 5.33 -5.41 0.14
N LEU A 29 6.54 -5.92 0.38
CA LEU A 29 6.82 -6.79 1.52
C LEU A 29 6.57 -6.07 2.86
N SER A 30 6.96 -4.79 3.00
CA SER A 30 6.70 -4.06 4.24
C SER A 30 5.19 -3.91 4.52
N TYR A 31 4.38 -3.77 3.47
CA TYR A 31 2.91 -3.74 3.61
C TYR A 31 2.30 -5.11 3.87
N GLU A 32 2.85 -6.21 3.34
CA GLU A 32 2.42 -7.56 3.73
C GLU A 32 2.61 -7.81 5.24
N LEU A 33 3.71 -7.33 5.81
CA LEU A 33 3.95 -7.38 7.25
C LEU A 33 2.92 -6.53 8.01
N SER A 34 2.67 -5.29 7.58
CA SER A 34 1.63 -4.41 8.15
C SER A 34 0.24 -5.06 8.17
N LYS A 35 -0.15 -5.72 7.07
CA LYS A 35 -1.44 -6.45 6.98
C LYS A 35 -1.52 -7.59 8.01
N ARG A 36 -0.44 -8.36 8.20
CA ARG A 36 -0.38 -9.44 9.21
C ARG A 36 -0.42 -8.93 10.64
N GLU A 37 0.18 -7.76 10.88
CA GLU A 37 0.07 -7.06 12.17
C GLU A 37 -1.30 -6.41 12.39
N LYS A 38 -2.16 -6.37 11.37
CA LYS A 38 -3.45 -5.64 11.36
C LYS A 38 -3.28 -4.16 11.71
N LYS A 39 -2.18 -3.56 11.24
CA LYS A 39 -1.83 -2.15 11.50
C LYS A 39 -1.49 -1.44 10.21
N ALA A 40 -2.12 -0.30 9.96
CA ALA A 40 -1.81 0.52 8.80
C ALA A 40 -0.48 1.26 9.00
N GLY A 41 0.38 1.21 7.99
CA GLY A 41 1.73 1.77 8.03
C GLY A 41 2.00 2.80 6.94
N SER A 42 3.02 3.61 7.18
CA SER A 42 3.57 4.59 6.24
C SER A 42 5.10 4.57 6.33
N PRO A 43 5.85 4.97 5.28
CA PRO A 43 7.29 5.19 5.43
C PRO A 43 7.63 6.28 6.45
N GLU A 44 8.79 6.16 7.06
CA GLU A 44 9.42 7.24 7.81
C GLU A 44 9.71 8.45 6.89
N LYS A 45 9.61 9.65 7.46
CA LYS A 45 9.76 10.92 6.75
C LYS A 45 11.01 11.65 7.26
N PRO A 46 11.74 12.40 6.42
CA PRO A 46 11.48 12.67 5.00
C PRO A 46 11.93 11.53 4.06
N LEU A 47 11.16 11.30 3.00
CA LEU A 47 11.55 10.38 1.92
C LEU A 47 12.56 11.01 0.96
N SER A 48 13.50 10.21 0.45
CA SER A 48 14.32 10.57 -0.71
C SER A 48 13.47 10.71 -1.98
N ASP A 49 13.94 11.43 -3.00
CA ASP A 49 13.16 11.62 -4.23
C ASP A 49 12.87 10.30 -4.96
N LEU A 50 13.85 9.39 -4.99
CA LEU A 50 13.63 8.04 -5.51
C LEU A 50 12.63 7.24 -4.65
N GLY A 51 12.67 7.44 -3.33
CA GLY A 51 11.70 6.89 -2.39
C GLY A 51 10.27 7.36 -2.70
N LYS A 52 10.06 8.68 -2.84
CA LYS A 52 8.76 9.28 -3.18
C LYS A 52 8.19 8.69 -4.48
N ILE A 53 9.00 8.60 -5.53
CA ILE A 53 8.58 8.01 -6.82
C ILE A 53 8.19 6.54 -6.65
N SER A 54 8.98 5.78 -5.89
CA SER A 54 8.75 4.35 -5.67
C SER A 54 7.46 4.09 -4.88
N TYR A 55 7.24 4.84 -3.80
CA TYR A 55 6.03 4.76 -2.98
C TYR A 55 4.78 5.19 -3.75
N ARG A 56 4.81 6.34 -4.44
CA ARG A 56 3.68 6.76 -5.28
C ARG A 56 3.36 5.73 -6.35
N SER A 57 4.39 5.16 -6.99
CA SER A 57 4.20 4.09 -7.99
C SER A 57 3.62 2.81 -7.39
N TYR A 58 3.95 2.48 -6.15
CA TYR A 58 3.38 1.34 -5.43
C TYR A 58 1.91 1.62 -5.05
N TRP A 59 1.63 2.73 -4.36
CA TRP A 59 0.27 3.08 -3.92
C TRP A 59 -0.70 3.22 -5.09
N THR A 60 -0.31 3.92 -6.17
CA THR A 60 -1.15 4.02 -7.37
C THR A 60 -1.46 2.64 -7.95
N HIS A 61 -0.46 1.74 -8.02
CA HIS A 61 -0.68 0.38 -8.52
C HIS A 61 -1.67 -0.38 -7.64
N THR A 62 -1.42 -0.42 -6.32
CA THR A 62 -2.24 -1.17 -5.37
C THR A 62 -3.68 -0.65 -5.35
N LEU A 63 -3.88 0.67 -5.35
CA LEU A 63 -5.21 1.28 -5.33
C LEU A 63 -5.97 1.04 -6.63
N LEU A 64 -5.34 1.20 -7.80
CA LEU A 64 -6.02 0.99 -9.08
C LEU A 64 -6.41 -0.48 -9.29
N VAL A 65 -5.54 -1.43 -8.91
CA VAL A 65 -5.87 -2.87 -8.96
C VAL A 65 -7.02 -3.17 -8.01
N LEU A 66 -6.95 -2.73 -6.75
CA LEU A 66 -8.02 -2.94 -5.78
C LEU A 66 -9.35 -2.36 -6.28
N LEU A 67 -9.37 -1.10 -6.73
CA LEU A 67 -10.59 -0.47 -7.24
C LEU A 67 -11.13 -1.16 -8.49
N SER A 68 -10.26 -1.72 -9.34
CA SER A 68 -10.68 -2.49 -10.51
C SER A 68 -11.43 -3.77 -10.11
N GLU A 69 -10.99 -4.47 -9.07
CA GLU A 69 -11.61 -5.69 -8.55
C GLU A 69 -12.93 -5.42 -7.82
N GLN A 70 -13.13 -4.19 -7.31
CA GLN A 70 -14.39 -3.79 -6.67
C GLN A 70 -15.39 -3.15 -7.65
N SER A 71 -15.09 -3.12 -8.96
CA SER A 71 -15.99 -2.60 -9.99
C SER A 71 -17.32 -3.39 -10.00
N GLY A 72 -18.36 -2.82 -9.40
CA GLY A 72 -19.68 -3.45 -9.25
C GLY A 72 -20.20 -3.52 -7.81
N LYS A 73 -19.38 -3.20 -6.80
CA LYS A 73 -19.85 -3.02 -5.41
C LYS A 73 -20.09 -1.54 -5.11
N GLU A 74 -21.12 -1.26 -4.33
CA GLU A 74 -21.42 0.10 -3.86
C GLU A 74 -20.33 0.57 -2.89
N ASN A 75 -19.61 1.63 -3.29
CA ASN A 75 -18.81 2.53 -2.44
C ASN A 75 -17.85 1.87 -1.42
N VAL A 76 -16.61 1.58 -1.85
CA VAL A 76 -15.53 1.17 -0.94
C VAL A 76 -15.06 2.37 -0.10
N GLY A 77 -15.12 2.25 1.22
CA GLY A 77 -14.69 3.33 2.13
C GLY A 77 -13.16 3.43 2.26
N ILE A 78 -12.63 4.63 2.51
CA ILE A 78 -11.18 4.85 2.73
C ILE A 78 -10.61 3.97 3.85
N ARG A 79 -11.38 3.76 4.92
CA ARG A 79 -10.99 2.89 6.04
C ARG A 79 -10.89 1.42 5.62
N GLU A 80 -11.81 0.96 4.78
CA GLU A 80 -11.80 -0.40 4.25
C GLU A 80 -10.59 -0.63 3.34
N ILE A 81 -10.29 0.32 2.45
CA ILE A 81 -9.06 0.30 1.65
C ILE A 81 -7.81 0.22 2.54
N SER A 82 -7.78 0.99 3.64
CA SER A 82 -6.67 0.96 4.60
C SER A 82 -6.49 -0.41 5.25
N VAL A 83 -7.57 -1.06 5.65
CA VAL A 83 -7.54 -2.43 6.20
C VAL A 83 -7.08 -3.44 5.16
N MET A 84 -7.58 -3.37 3.92
CA MET A 84 -7.23 -4.31 2.85
C MET A 84 -5.77 -4.19 2.39
N THR A 85 -5.23 -2.97 2.40
CA THR A 85 -3.90 -2.68 1.83
C THR A 85 -2.80 -2.51 2.87
N GLY A 86 -3.17 -2.24 4.13
CA GLY A 86 -2.24 -1.81 5.18
C GLY A 86 -1.69 -0.40 4.99
N ILE A 87 -2.18 0.37 4.00
CA ILE A 87 -1.74 1.74 3.73
C ILE A 87 -2.50 2.70 4.65
N LYS A 88 -1.79 3.66 5.26
CA LYS A 88 -2.42 4.71 6.06
C LYS A 88 -3.42 5.54 5.25
N THR A 89 -4.46 6.03 5.93
CA THR A 89 -5.55 6.78 5.29
C THR A 89 -5.07 8.05 4.59
N GLU A 90 -4.05 8.71 5.13
CA GLU A 90 -3.48 9.94 4.57
C GLU A 90 -2.78 9.66 3.22
N ASP A 91 -2.07 8.54 3.12
CA ASP A 91 -1.38 8.12 1.91
C ASP A 91 -2.39 7.66 0.83
N ILE A 92 -3.50 7.03 1.23
CA ILE A 92 -4.62 6.70 0.32
C ILE A 92 -5.27 7.97 -0.22
N ILE A 93 -5.63 8.91 0.67
CA ILE A 93 -6.28 10.17 0.30
C ILE A 93 -5.38 10.96 -0.66
N SER A 94 -4.11 11.16 -0.31
CA SER A 94 -3.17 11.92 -1.15
C SER A 94 -2.95 11.25 -2.52
N THR A 95 -2.90 9.92 -2.57
CA THR A 95 -2.75 9.18 -3.83
C THR A 95 -4.00 9.34 -4.71
N LEU A 96 -5.20 9.13 -4.16
CA LEU A 96 -6.46 9.27 -4.90
C LEU A 96 -6.73 10.72 -5.31
N GLN A 97 -6.31 11.71 -4.51
CA GLN A 97 -6.34 13.13 -4.89
C GLN A 97 -5.48 13.37 -6.13
N SER A 98 -4.28 12.79 -6.16
CA SER A 98 -3.38 12.92 -7.31
C SER A 98 -3.89 12.23 -8.59
N LEU A 99 -4.84 11.31 -8.46
CA LEU A 99 -5.53 10.62 -9.55
C LEU A 99 -6.89 11.26 -9.88
N ASN A 100 -7.27 12.34 -9.20
CA ASN A 100 -8.61 12.92 -9.28
C ASN A 100 -9.73 11.88 -9.07
N MET A 101 -9.58 10.96 -8.10
CA MET A 101 -10.53 9.86 -7.80
C MET A 101 -11.17 9.98 -6.40
N ILE A 102 -11.05 11.13 -5.75
CA ILE A 102 -11.62 11.38 -4.42
C ILE A 102 -12.14 12.82 -4.31
N LYS A 103 -13.30 12.98 -3.69
CA LYS A 103 -13.90 14.29 -3.36
C LYS A 103 -14.24 14.32 -1.88
N CYS A 104 -14.02 15.46 -1.25
CA CYS A 104 -14.47 15.70 0.11
C CYS A 104 -15.80 16.46 0.06
N TRP A 105 -16.83 15.90 0.68
CA TRP A 105 -18.14 16.53 0.80
C TRP A 105 -18.58 16.54 2.26
N LYS A 106 -18.77 17.74 2.84
CA LYS A 106 -19.16 17.95 4.25
C LYS A 106 -18.28 17.19 5.27
N GLY A 107 -16.97 17.10 5.03
CA GLY A 107 -16.03 16.39 5.90
C GLY A 107 -16.00 14.87 5.69
N GLN A 108 -16.78 14.33 4.75
CA GLN A 108 -16.71 12.93 4.33
C GLN A 108 -15.97 12.79 3.00
N HIS A 109 -15.09 11.79 2.92
CA HIS A 109 -14.41 11.45 1.68
C HIS A 109 -15.23 10.45 0.88
N ALA A 110 -15.63 10.82 -0.33
CA ALA A 110 -16.24 9.94 -1.31
C ALA A 110 -15.20 9.56 -2.36
N VAL A 111 -14.88 8.26 -2.43
CA VAL A 111 -14.06 7.69 -3.51
C VAL A 111 -14.96 7.47 -4.71
N PHE A 112 -14.50 7.87 -5.89
CA PHE A 112 -15.19 7.59 -7.14
C PHE A 112 -14.26 6.89 -8.10
N VAL A 113 -14.79 5.86 -8.75
CA VAL A 113 -14.01 4.98 -9.62
C VAL A 113 -14.10 5.54 -11.04
N GLN A 114 -13.00 6.12 -11.53
CA GLN A 114 -12.86 6.51 -12.94
C GLN A 114 -12.37 5.30 -13.74
N GLN A 115 -13.31 4.62 -14.42
CA GLN A 115 -13.02 3.38 -15.12
C GLN A 115 -12.05 3.56 -16.28
N ASP A 116 -12.11 4.69 -16.99
CA ASP A 116 -11.16 5.07 -18.03
C ASP A 116 -9.71 5.05 -17.55
N ILE A 117 -9.43 5.70 -16.40
CA ILE A 117 -8.09 5.71 -15.81
C ILE A 117 -7.62 4.30 -15.43
N ILE A 118 -8.51 3.50 -14.83
CA ILE A 118 -8.20 2.11 -14.45
C ILE A 118 -7.88 1.29 -15.71
N GLN A 119 -8.75 1.33 -16.71
CA GLN A 119 -8.57 0.57 -17.95
C GLN A 119 -7.28 0.97 -18.66
N ASP A 120 -7.00 2.27 -18.75
CA ASP A 120 -5.78 2.76 -19.39
C ASP A 120 -4.52 2.39 -18.60
N TYR A 121 -4.59 2.34 -17.27
CA TYR A 121 -3.49 1.83 -16.45
C TYR A 121 -3.26 0.34 -16.69
N LEU A 122 -4.32 -0.48 -16.68
CA LEU A 122 -4.24 -1.92 -16.87
C LEU A 122 -3.76 -2.31 -18.28
N LYS A 123 -4.10 -1.53 -19.32
CA LYS A 123 -3.60 -1.71 -20.70
C LYS A 123 -2.08 -1.61 -20.83
N GLN A 124 -1.40 -0.89 -19.93
CA GLN A 124 0.06 -0.69 -20.02
C GLN A 124 0.86 -2.00 -19.84
N LYS A 125 0.25 -3.10 -19.38
CA LYS A 125 0.87 -4.43 -19.18
C LYS A 125 2.27 -4.38 -18.54
N LYS A 126 2.51 -3.42 -17.65
CA LYS A 126 3.79 -3.27 -16.97
C LYS A 126 4.00 -4.45 -16.03
N ARG A 127 5.11 -5.17 -16.19
CA ARG A 127 5.48 -6.24 -15.26
C ARG A 127 5.82 -5.62 -13.91
N VAL A 128 4.96 -5.83 -12.92
CA VAL A 128 5.16 -5.37 -11.54
C VAL A 128 5.66 -6.55 -10.71
N ARG A 129 6.73 -6.34 -9.94
CA ARG A 129 7.23 -7.31 -8.97
C ARG A 129 6.73 -6.92 -7.59
N LEU A 130 5.78 -7.69 -7.07
CA LEU A 130 5.24 -7.54 -5.73
C LEU A 130 5.54 -8.80 -4.92
N CYS A 131 5.57 -8.65 -3.59
CA CYS A 131 5.63 -9.76 -2.65
C CYS A 131 4.35 -10.60 -2.77
N ASN A 132 4.49 -11.92 -2.86
CA ASN A 132 3.36 -12.83 -2.70
C ASN A 132 3.16 -13.13 -1.21
N GLY A 133 2.04 -12.71 -0.65
CA GLY A 133 1.68 -12.94 0.75
C GLY A 133 1.62 -14.42 1.12
N ASP A 134 1.27 -15.31 0.19
CA ASP A 134 1.15 -16.76 0.45
C ASP A 134 2.52 -17.43 0.65
N CYS A 135 3.58 -16.84 0.11
CA CYS A 135 4.95 -17.34 0.25
C CYS A 135 5.68 -16.79 1.48
N LEU A 136 5.06 -15.89 2.24
CA LEU A 136 5.68 -15.28 3.40
C LEU A 136 5.40 -16.14 4.65
N THR A 137 6.41 -16.77 5.22
CA THR A 137 6.30 -17.48 6.50
C THR A 137 6.85 -16.57 7.60
N TRP A 138 5.95 -15.83 8.25
CA TRP A 138 6.30 -14.87 9.28
C TRP A 138 5.09 -14.55 10.16
N GLU A 139 5.31 -14.46 11.47
CA GLU A 139 4.30 -14.08 12.45
C GLU A 139 4.78 -12.89 13.29
N PRO A 140 3.88 -11.95 13.65
CA PRO A 140 4.20 -10.86 14.55
C PRO A 140 4.70 -11.37 15.91
N HIS A 141 5.73 -10.72 16.44
CA HIS A 141 6.29 -11.05 17.75
C HIS A 141 5.27 -10.99 18.89
N SER A 142 4.29 -10.09 18.78
CA SER A 142 3.17 -10.00 19.73
C SER A 142 2.27 -11.25 19.72
N MET A 143 2.07 -11.88 18.57
CA MET A 143 1.31 -13.15 18.47
C MET A 143 2.15 -14.32 18.99
N ARG A 144 3.44 -14.35 18.67
CA ARG A 144 4.34 -15.40 19.18
C ARG A 144 4.42 -15.40 20.71
N LYS A 145 4.46 -14.23 21.34
CA LYS A 145 4.42 -14.11 22.82
C LYS A 145 3.12 -14.67 23.41
N LYS A 146 1.97 -14.30 22.84
CA LYS A 146 0.66 -14.81 23.30
C LYS A 146 0.56 -16.34 23.19
N ASN A 147 1.09 -16.92 22.11
CA ASN A 147 1.07 -18.37 21.93
C ASN A 147 2.00 -19.09 22.92
N ALA A 148 3.15 -18.49 23.24
CA ALA A 148 4.10 -19.03 24.22
C ALA A 148 3.60 -18.92 25.67
N GLU A 149 2.79 -17.92 26.00
CA GLU A 149 2.17 -17.76 27.32
C GLU A 149 0.91 -18.63 27.50
N ALA A 150 0.35 -19.15 26.41
CA ALA A 150 -0.83 -20.03 26.39
C ALA A 150 -0.50 -21.53 26.33
N SER A 151 0.79 -21.90 26.32
CA SER A 151 1.31 -23.27 26.31
C SER A 151 1.97 -23.61 27.64
#